data_AF-A0A9D5Q801-F1
#
_entry.id   AF-A0A9D5Q801-F1
#
_cell.length_a   1.000
_cell.length_b   1.000
_cell.length_c   1.000
_cell.angle_alpha   90.00
_cell.angle_beta   90.00
_cell.angle_gamma   90.00
#
_symmetry.space_group_name_H-M   'P 1'
#
loop_
_entity.id
_entity.type
_entity.pdbx_description
1 polymer ?
#
loop_
_entity_poly.entity_id
_entity_poly.type
_entity_poly.pdbx_seq_one_letter_code
_entity_poly.pdbx_strand_id
1 'polypeptide(L)'
;MKNTIIHDYIKHLKTRYTTGIAREHSYRGDLQTLVESLNPGVLATNEPARIACGAPDFILTRNNIPVGYVEAKDIGVSLAKIDASEQLKRYKASLDNLILTDYCEFWFYRNGKKVGSLAIAEIRNGTLVSIPEAFQRFTQLIQDFCLHVGQTITSAQKLAEMMAGKAKMMQVVIESALKSDEKNDQNSTLHAQMKAFQKILIHDITPAEFADIYAQTLAYGMFAARLHDPS
;
A
#
# COMPACT_ATOMS: atom_id res chain seq x y z
N MET A 1 13.12 -26.65 -2.76
CA MET A 1 13.57 -25.26 -2.51
C MET A 1 12.58 -24.47 -1.67
N LYS A 2 11.35 -24.19 -2.11
CA LYS A 2 10.41 -23.34 -1.33
C LYS A 2 9.98 -23.93 0.03
N ASN A 3 9.74 -25.25 0.10
CA ASN A 3 9.46 -25.91 1.39
C ASN A 3 10.65 -25.81 2.37
N THR A 4 11.88 -25.72 1.86
CA THR A 4 13.09 -25.54 2.67
C THR A 4 13.08 -24.16 3.34
N ILE A 5 12.67 -23.11 2.62
CA ILE A 5 12.53 -21.74 3.16
C ILE A 5 11.57 -21.71 4.36
N ILE A 6 10.41 -22.37 4.23
CA ILE A 6 9.40 -22.40 5.31
C ILE A 6 9.90 -23.22 6.50
N HIS A 7 10.61 -24.33 6.24
CA HIS A 7 11.24 -25.11 7.31
C HIS A 7 12.29 -24.29 8.08
N ASP A 8 13.16 -23.57 7.37
CA ASP A 8 14.20 -22.75 7.98
C ASP A 8 13.59 -21.59 8.78
N TYR A 9 12.54 -20.97 8.25
CA TYR A 9 11.75 -19.98 8.97
C TYR A 9 11.21 -20.52 10.30
N ILE A 10 10.52 -21.66 10.29
CA ILE A 10 9.96 -22.26 11.51
C ILE A 10 11.08 -22.69 12.48
N LYS A 11 12.23 -23.12 11.98
CA LYS A 11 13.40 -23.45 12.80
C LYS A 11 13.94 -22.22 13.54
N HIS A 12 14.01 -21.06 12.87
CA HIS A 12 14.41 -19.81 13.50
C HIS A 12 13.38 -19.35 14.54
N LEU A 13 12.08 -19.40 14.21
CA LEU A 13 11.00 -19.10 15.15
C LEU A 13 11.10 -19.97 16.40
N LYS A 14 11.26 -21.29 16.23
CA LYS A 14 11.41 -22.25 17.33
C LYS A 14 12.60 -21.90 18.21
N THR A 15 13.76 -21.62 17.61
CA THR A 15 14.97 -21.26 18.35
C THR A 15 14.74 -20.04 19.22
N ARG A 16 14.13 -18.98 18.68
CA ARG A 16 13.80 -17.76 19.42
C ARG A 16 12.73 -18.02 20.49
N TYR A 17 11.66 -18.73 20.15
CA TYR A 17 10.56 -19.03 21.06
C TYR A 17 11.04 -19.82 22.29
N THR A 18 11.92 -20.80 22.11
CA THR A 18 12.49 -21.61 23.21
C THR A 18 13.31 -20.79 24.21
N THR A 19 13.83 -19.62 23.82
CA THR A 19 14.56 -18.74 24.76
C THR A 19 13.66 -18.12 25.84
N GLY A 20 12.34 -18.06 25.61
CA GLY A 20 11.38 -17.45 26.54
C GLY A 20 11.47 -15.94 26.71
N ILE A 21 12.46 -15.28 26.10
CA ILE A 21 12.66 -13.81 26.17
C ILE A 21 12.28 -13.10 24.87
N ALA A 22 12.05 -13.85 23.79
CA ALA A 22 11.63 -13.30 22.49
C ALA A 22 10.24 -12.67 22.60
N ARG A 23 10.07 -11.53 21.93
CA ARG A 23 8.81 -10.78 21.83
C ARG A 23 8.48 -10.52 20.38
N GLU A 24 7.33 -9.91 20.10
CA GLU A 24 6.84 -9.61 18.76
C GLU A 24 7.94 -9.09 17.80
N HIS A 25 8.76 -8.12 18.22
CA HIS A 25 9.80 -7.55 17.37
C HIS A 25 10.92 -8.53 17.00
N SER A 26 11.18 -9.55 17.84
CA SER A 26 12.23 -10.54 17.64
C SER A 26 12.03 -11.43 16.40
N TYR A 27 10.78 -11.57 15.94
CA TYR A 27 10.41 -12.44 14.82
C TYR A 27 10.25 -11.67 13.49
N ARG A 28 10.30 -10.33 13.52
CA ARG A 28 10.05 -9.48 12.35
C ARG A 28 11.05 -9.73 11.22
N GLY A 29 12.33 -9.88 11.56
CA GLY A 29 13.39 -10.17 10.58
C GLY A 29 13.22 -11.55 9.93
N ASP A 30 12.73 -12.55 10.67
CA ASP A 30 12.47 -13.88 10.11
C ASP A 30 11.28 -13.81 9.13
N LEU A 31 10.22 -13.06 9.48
CA LEU A 31 9.05 -12.87 8.62
C LEU A 31 9.40 -12.09 7.34
N GLN A 32 10.22 -11.04 7.46
CA GLN A 32 10.74 -10.29 6.32
C GLN A 32 11.47 -11.23 5.36
N THR A 33 12.43 -12.01 5.88
CA THR A 33 13.22 -12.96 5.09
C THR A 33 12.33 -13.99 4.41
N LEU A 34 11.31 -14.52 5.10
CA LEU A 34 10.35 -15.46 4.55
C LEU A 34 9.60 -14.87 3.34
N VAL A 35 9.02 -13.67 3.50
CA VAL A 35 8.20 -13.04 2.47
C VAL A 35 9.02 -12.71 1.23
N GLU A 36 10.21 -12.12 1.41
CA GLU A 36 11.11 -11.75 0.30
C GLU A 36 11.66 -12.98 -0.42
N SER A 37 12.00 -14.05 0.31
CA SER A 37 12.50 -15.30 -0.28
C SER A 37 11.42 -16.06 -1.06
N LEU A 38 10.15 -16.01 -0.62
CA LEU A 38 9.02 -16.61 -1.34
C LEU A 38 8.58 -15.78 -2.54
N ASN A 39 8.88 -14.48 -2.55
CA ASN A 39 8.44 -13.53 -3.57
C ASN A 39 9.60 -12.65 -4.08
N PRO A 40 10.44 -13.19 -4.98
CA PRO A 40 11.47 -12.39 -5.62
C PRO A 40 10.88 -11.11 -6.25
N GLY A 41 11.48 -9.96 -5.93
CA GLY A 41 11.04 -8.64 -6.37
C GLY A 41 10.04 -7.93 -5.44
N VAL A 42 9.65 -8.55 -4.32
CA VAL A 42 8.95 -7.88 -3.22
C VAL A 42 9.96 -7.47 -2.16
N LEU A 43 9.86 -6.23 -1.70
CA LEU A 43 10.58 -5.70 -0.55
C LEU A 43 9.59 -5.60 0.63
N ALA A 44 9.95 -6.19 1.77
CA ALA A 44 9.14 -6.13 2.98
C ALA A 44 9.76 -5.14 3.96
N THR A 45 9.21 -3.92 4.01
CA THR A 45 9.71 -2.86 4.89
C THR A 45 9.03 -2.95 6.24
N ASN A 46 9.80 -3.26 7.29
CA ASN A 46 9.35 -3.17 8.67
C ASN A 46 9.37 -1.71 9.17
N GLU A 47 8.45 -1.36 10.08
CA GLU A 47 8.35 -0.01 10.67
C GLU A 47 8.30 1.10 9.61
N PRO A 48 7.34 1.04 8.68
CA PRO A 48 7.16 2.08 7.67
C PRO A 48 6.84 3.43 8.31
N ALA A 49 7.10 4.51 7.57
CA ALA A 49 6.58 5.83 7.94
C ALA A 49 5.04 5.75 8.09
N ARG A 50 4.49 6.47 9.09
CA ARG A 50 3.05 6.50 9.35
C ARG A 50 2.26 6.87 8.08
N ILE A 51 1.26 6.06 7.76
CA ILE A 51 0.27 6.35 6.72
C ILE A 51 -1.02 6.89 7.35
N ALA A 52 -1.94 7.42 6.53
CA ALA A 52 -3.14 8.11 6.99
C ALA A 52 -4.03 7.26 7.93
N CYS A 53 -4.05 5.93 7.77
CA CYS A 53 -4.83 5.02 8.61
C CYS A 53 -4.07 4.46 9.83
N GLY A 54 -2.78 4.77 10.00
CA GLY A 54 -1.91 4.29 11.08
C GLY A 54 -0.54 3.82 10.58
N ALA A 55 0.14 2.96 11.33
CA ALA A 55 1.39 2.32 10.92
C ALA A 55 1.21 0.81 11.06
N PRO A 56 0.95 0.07 9.96
CA PRO A 56 1.03 -1.39 9.99
C PRO A 56 2.48 -1.81 10.24
N ASP A 57 2.69 -3.00 10.79
CA ASP A 57 4.04 -3.47 11.11
C ASP A 57 4.93 -3.63 9.86
N PHE A 58 4.34 -4.02 8.74
CA PHE A 58 5.03 -4.09 7.45
C PHE A 58 4.23 -3.48 6.30
N ILE A 59 4.96 -2.88 5.35
CA ILE A 59 4.48 -2.63 3.99
C ILE A 59 5.28 -3.52 3.04
N LEU A 60 4.57 -4.30 2.24
CA LEU A 60 5.14 -5.04 1.13
C LEU A 60 5.07 -4.17 -0.12
N THR A 61 6.20 -3.96 -0.78
CA THR A 61 6.28 -3.16 -2.01
C THR A 61 6.90 -3.97 -3.14
N ARG A 62 6.45 -3.72 -4.37
CA ARG A 62 7.07 -4.21 -5.60
C ARG A 62 7.26 -3.02 -6.52
N ASN A 63 8.50 -2.76 -6.95
CA ASN A 63 8.82 -1.56 -7.75
C ASN A 63 8.30 -0.25 -7.11
N ASN A 64 8.47 -0.10 -5.78
CA ASN A 64 7.96 1.02 -4.97
C ASN A 64 6.43 1.17 -4.89
N ILE A 65 5.66 0.21 -5.40
CA ILE A 65 4.20 0.19 -5.29
C ILE A 65 3.80 -0.72 -4.12
N PRO A 66 3.01 -0.25 -3.14
CA PRO A 66 2.47 -1.10 -2.09
C PRO A 66 1.58 -2.21 -2.68
N VAL A 67 1.94 -3.46 -2.42
CA VAL A 67 1.16 -4.65 -2.83
C VAL A 67 0.38 -5.26 -1.66
N GLY A 68 0.77 -4.97 -0.42
CA GLY A 68 0.03 -5.43 0.74
C GLY A 68 0.64 -4.97 2.04
N TYR A 69 -0.09 -5.21 3.11
CA TYR A 69 0.28 -4.81 4.46
C TYR A 69 0.27 -6.03 5.38
N VAL A 70 1.11 -6.04 6.39
CA VAL A 70 1.12 -7.10 7.40
C VAL A 70 1.07 -6.48 8.79
N GLU A 71 0.13 -6.95 9.59
CA GLU A 71 0.05 -6.70 11.02
C GLU A 71 0.47 -7.99 11.73
N ALA A 72 1.53 -7.91 12.55
CA ALA A 72 2.08 -9.04 13.27
C ALA A 72 1.84 -8.91 14.77
N LYS A 73 1.70 -10.05 15.46
CA LYS A 73 1.54 -10.12 16.91
C LYS A 73 2.43 -11.21 17.47
N ASP A 74 2.64 -11.18 18.79
CA ASP A 74 3.47 -12.18 19.45
C ASP A 74 2.91 -13.59 19.29
N ILE A 75 3.79 -14.59 19.27
CA ILE A 75 3.41 -16.00 19.05
C ILE A 75 2.46 -16.46 20.16
N GLY A 76 1.34 -17.09 19.79
CA GLY A 76 0.35 -17.60 20.74
C GLY A 76 -0.69 -16.58 21.21
N VAL A 77 -0.65 -15.35 20.70
CA VAL A 77 -1.73 -14.38 20.86
C VAL A 77 -2.94 -14.79 20.02
N SER A 78 -4.15 -14.67 20.57
CA SER A 78 -5.37 -14.98 19.84
C SER A 78 -5.63 -13.95 18.73
N LEU A 79 -5.44 -14.37 17.47
CA LEU A 79 -5.73 -13.54 16.29
C LEU A 79 -7.20 -13.10 16.23
N ALA A 80 -8.14 -13.91 16.73
CA ALA A 80 -9.55 -13.54 16.80
C ALA A 80 -9.80 -12.31 17.69
N LYS A 81 -9.09 -12.17 18.82
CA LYS A 81 -9.18 -10.99 19.69
C LYS A 81 -8.63 -9.74 18.99
N ILE A 82 -7.52 -9.90 18.26
CA ILE A 82 -6.89 -8.83 17.50
C ILE A 82 -7.77 -8.42 16.33
N ASP A 83 -8.45 -9.37 15.67
CA ASP A 83 -9.38 -9.11 14.58
C ASP A 83 -10.59 -8.25 14.99
N ALA A 84 -11.03 -8.41 16.23
CA ALA A 84 -12.11 -7.63 16.82
C ALA A 84 -11.68 -6.22 17.30
N SER A 85 -10.37 -5.93 17.33
CA SER A 85 -9.85 -4.65 17.82
C SER A 85 -10.20 -3.48 16.90
N GLU A 86 -10.37 -2.28 17.48
CA GLU A 86 -10.63 -1.05 16.71
C GLU A 86 -9.50 -0.71 15.74
N GLN A 87 -8.25 -1.02 16.11
CA GLN A 87 -7.10 -0.84 15.23
C GLN A 87 -7.22 -1.68 13.96
N LEU A 88 -7.51 -2.98 14.10
CA LEU A 88 -7.62 -3.84 12.92
C LEU A 88 -8.88 -3.55 12.10
N LYS A 89 -9.99 -3.14 12.73
CA LYS A 89 -11.16 -2.64 11.99
C LYS A 89 -10.80 -1.46 11.10
N ARG A 90 -10.03 -0.48 11.62
CA ARG A 90 -9.55 0.67 10.84
C ARG A 90 -8.65 0.26 9.68
N TYR A 91 -7.74 -0.70 9.89
CA TYR A 91 -6.89 -1.24 8.83
C TYR A 91 -7.69 -1.99 7.76
N LYS A 92 -8.60 -2.88 8.15
CA LYS A 92 -9.50 -3.59 7.21
C LYS A 92 -10.35 -2.64 6.36
N ALA A 93 -10.74 -1.49 6.91
CA ALA A 93 -11.50 -0.48 6.17
C ALA A 93 -10.65 0.37 5.22
N SER A 94 -9.36 0.52 5.49
CA SER A 94 -8.48 1.46 4.76
C SER A 94 -7.49 0.77 3.82
N LEU A 95 -7.18 -0.51 4.07
CA LEU A 95 -6.16 -1.29 3.37
C LEU A 95 -6.82 -2.41 2.57
N ASP A 96 -6.63 -2.37 1.26
CA ASP A 96 -7.28 -3.30 0.34
C ASP A 96 -6.73 -4.73 0.42
N ASN A 97 -5.49 -4.92 0.91
CA ASN A 97 -4.83 -6.21 1.01
C ASN A 97 -3.98 -6.30 2.29
N LEU A 98 -4.45 -7.08 3.27
CA LEU A 98 -3.88 -7.14 4.63
C LEU A 98 -3.69 -8.59 5.10
N ILE A 99 -2.56 -8.87 5.73
CA ILE A 99 -2.32 -10.10 6.50
C ILE A 99 -2.33 -9.74 7.99
N LEU A 100 -3.04 -10.53 8.78
CA LEU A 100 -2.87 -10.59 10.23
C LEU A 100 -2.17 -11.91 10.58
N THR A 101 -1.12 -11.85 11.40
CA THR A 101 -0.37 -13.07 11.77
C THR A 101 0.21 -13.03 13.18
N ASP A 102 0.36 -14.20 13.80
CA ASP A 102 1.17 -14.43 15.00
C ASP A 102 2.47 -15.17 14.66
N TYR A 103 2.93 -15.07 13.42
CA TYR A 103 4.07 -15.80 12.83
C TYR A 103 3.82 -17.29 12.56
N CYS A 104 2.76 -17.89 13.11
CA CYS A 104 2.42 -19.30 12.94
C CYS A 104 1.16 -19.50 12.10
N GLU A 105 0.12 -18.70 12.39
CA GLU A 105 -1.13 -18.61 11.67
C GLU A 105 -1.21 -17.29 10.89
N PHE A 106 -1.77 -17.35 9.68
CA PHE A 106 -1.89 -16.22 8.76
C PHE A 106 -3.34 -16.08 8.33
N TRP A 107 -3.91 -14.91 8.57
CA TRP A 107 -5.27 -14.54 8.16
C TRP A 107 -5.18 -13.50 7.05
N PHE A 108 -5.76 -13.83 5.90
CA PHE A 108 -5.69 -13.00 4.69
C PHE A 108 -7.00 -12.21 4.53
N TYR A 109 -6.86 -10.91 4.35
CA TYR A 109 -7.97 -9.99 4.11
C TYR A 109 -7.82 -9.30 2.77
N ARG A 110 -8.93 -9.22 2.03
CA ARG A 110 -9.05 -8.41 0.82
C ARG A 110 -10.29 -7.53 0.91
N ASN A 111 -10.12 -6.23 0.68
CA ASN A 111 -11.19 -5.23 0.76
C ASN A 111 -12.00 -5.37 2.07
N GLY A 112 -11.30 -5.51 3.18
CA GLY A 112 -11.87 -5.69 4.52
C GLY A 112 -12.49 -7.06 4.83
N LYS A 113 -12.58 -7.99 3.86
CA LYS A 113 -13.15 -9.33 4.05
C LYS A 113 -12.07 -10.38 4.21
N LYS A 114 -12.22 -11.28 5.19
CA LYS A 114 -11.34 -12.44 5.35
C LYS A 114 -11.56 -13.41 4.19
N VAL A 115 -10.53 -13.61 3.36
CA VAL A 115 -10.58 -14.51 2.19
C VAL A 115 -10.00 -15.90 2.48
N GLY A 116 -9.23 -16.03 3.57
CA GLY A 116 -8.70 -17.30 3.99
C GLY A 116 -7.88 -17.19 5.27
N SER A 117 -7.58 -18.34 5.86
CA SER A 117 -6.56 -18.46 6.90
C SER A 117 -5.84 -19.80 6.79
N LEU A 118 -4.60 -19.84 7.26
CA LEU A 118 -3.77 -21.03 7.25
C LEU A 118 -2.73 -20.96 8.36
N ALA A 119 -2.48 -22.09 9.04
CA ALA A 119 -1.38 -22.25 9.96
C ALA A 119 -0.27 -23.09 9.33
N ILE A 120 0.98 -22.64 9.47
CA ILE A 120 2.18 -23.38 9.04
C ILE A 120 2.94 -23.98 10.23
N ALA A 121 2.63 -23.52 11.44
CA ALA A 121 3.13 -24.07 12.68
C ALA A 121 2.07 -23.93 13.78
N GLU A 122 2.22 -24.70 14.84
CA GLU A 122 1.37 -24.63 16.03
C GLU A 122 2.19 -24.93 17.29
N ILE A 123 1.69 -24.49 18.44
CA ILE A 123 2.30 -24.75 19.74
C ILE A 123 1.70 -26.04 20.28
N ARG A 124 2.50 -27.11 20.37
CA ARG A 124 2.13 -28.37 21.03
C ARG A 124 3.06 -28.61 22.21
N ASN A 125 2.49 -28.82 23.39
CA ASN A 125 3.25 -29.04 24.64
C ASN A 125 4.34 -27.98 24.89
N GLY A 126 4.01 -26.70 24.67
CA GLY A 126 4.94 -25.58 24.85
C GLY A 126 6.06 -25.48 23.81
N THR A 127 6.00 -26.25 22.72
CA THR A 127 7.00 -26.23 21.65
C THR A 127 6.34 -25.96 20.30
N LEU A 128 7.01 -25.17 19.46
CA LEU A 128 6.58 -24.96 18.07
C LEU A 128 6.83 -26.22 17.22
N VAL A 129 5.77 -26.67 16.56
CA VAL A 129 5.75 -27.82 15.65
C VAL A 129 5.26 -27.35 14.28
N SER A 130 5.99 -27.70 13.22
CA SER A 130 5.60 -27.38 11.84
C SER A 130 4.42 -28.21 11.36
N ILE A 131 3.63 -27.67 10.43
CA ILE A 131 2.53 -28.34 9.72
C ILE A 131 2.91 -28.44 8.22
N PRO A 132 3.71 -29.45 7.81
CA PRO A 132 4.27 -29.51 6.46
C PRO A 132 3.21 -29.58 5.35
N GLU A 133 2.05 -30.16 5.64
CA GLU A 133 0.93 -30.29 4.71
C GLU A 133 0.39 -28.92 4.26
N ALA A 134 0.57 -27.88 5.09
CA ALA A 134 0.15 -26.53 4.80
C ALA A 134 1.13 -25.76 3.88
N PHE A 135 2.38 -26.21 3.74
CA PHE A 135 3.45 -25.38 3.14
C PHE A 135 3.22 -25.04 1.67
N GLN A 136 2.72 -25.99 0.89
CA GLN A 136 2.42 -25.76 -0.51
C GLN A 136 1.31 -24.71 -0.67
N ARG A 137 0.23 -24.85 0.11
CA ARG A 137 -0.89 -23.90 0.10
C ARG A 137 -0.49 -22.54 0.62
N PHE A 138 0.34 -22.49 1.67
CA PHE A 138 0.89 -21.25 2.22
C PHE A 138 1.71 -20.50 1.18
N THR A 139 2.60 -21.21 0.49
CA THR A 139 3.40 -20.65 -0.59
C THR A 139 2.51 -20.01 -1.65
N GLN A 140 1.46 -20.71 -2.10
CA GLN A 140 0.51 -20.17 -3.08
C GLN A 140 -0.20 -18.92 -2.55
N LEU A 141 -0.75 -18.97 -1.33
CA LEU A 141 -1.48 -17.83 -0.74
C LEU A 141 -0.59 -16.59 -0.57
N ILE A 142 0.65 -16.76 -0.11
CA ILE A 142 1.60 -15.66 0.05
C ILE A 142 2.03 -15.09 -1.31
N GLN A 143 2.21 -15.96 -2.30
CA GLN A 143 2.51 -15.52 -3.66
C GLN A 143 1.34 -14.76 -4.29
N ASP A 144 0.12 -15.30 -4.19
CA ASP A 144 -1.10 -14.65 -4.66
C ASP A 144 -1.38 -13.34 -3.92
N PHE A 145 -1.03 -13.27 -2.63
CA PHE A 145 -1.10 -12.03 -1.85
C PHE A 145 -0.15 -10.96 -2.38
N CYS A 146 1.08 -11.34 -2.74
CA CYS A 146 2.10 -10.40 -3.24
C CYS A 146 2.00 -10.09 -4.73
N LEU A 147 1.30 -10.93 -5.49
CA LEU A 147 0.91 -10.68 -6.89
C LEU A 147 -0.31 -9.77 -6.98
N HIS A 148 -1.08 -9.67 -5.89
CA HIS A 148 -2.14 -8.68 -5.80
C HIS A 148 -1.50 -7.29 -5.76
N VAL A 149 -1.39 -6.69 -6.94
CA VAL A 149 -1.23 -5.25 -7.05
C VAL A 149 -2.52 -4.69 -6.48
N GLY A 150 -2.44 -4.10 -5.27
CA GLY A 150 -3.56 -3.38 -4.68
C GLY A 150 -4.16 -2.54 -5.80
N GLN A 151 -5.42 -2.83 -6.12
CA GLN A 151 -6.04 -2.46 -7.38
C GLN A 151 -5.50 -1.12 -7.90
N THR A 152 -4.71 -1.16 -9.00
CA THR A 152 -4.65 -0.03 -9.93
C THR A 152 -6.08 0.46 -10.07
N ILE A 153 -6.37 1.70 -9.65
CA ILE A 153 -7.73 2.19 -9.39
C ILE A 153 -8.74 1.57 -10.37
N THR A 154 -9.45 0.51 -9.96
CA THR A 154 -10.30 -0.26 -10.90
C THR A 154 -11.69 0.33 -11.03
N SER A 155 -12.05 1.22 -10.12
CA SER A 155 -13.29 1.98 -10.18
C SER A 155 -13.03 3.29 -10.92
N ALA A 156 -13.66 3.45 -12.08
CA ALA A 156 -13.68 4.71 -12.81
C ALA A 156 -14.14 5.88 -11.92
N GLN A 157 -15.08 5.63 -11.00
CA GLN A 157 -15.55 6.62 -10.04
C GLN A 157 -14.44 7.05 -9.07
N LYS A 158 -13.74 6.09 -8.43
CA LYS A 158 -12.67 6.40 -7.48
C LYS A 158 -11.50 7.11 -8.17
N LEU A 159 -11.22 6.76 -9.42
CA LEU A 159 -10.21 7.44 -10.23
C LEU A 159 -10.63 8.89 -10.50
N ALA A 160 -11.87 9.10 -10.94
CA ALA A 160 -12.43 10.42 -11.21
C ALA A 160 -12.42 11.31 -9.95
N GLU A 161 -12.80 10.79 -8.78
CA GLU A 161 -12.75 11.51 -7.51
C GLU A 161 -11.33 11.95 -7.15
N MET A 162 -10.34 11.05 -7.26
CA MET A 162 -8.95 11.38 -6.98
C MET A 162 -8.34 12.36 -7.99
N MET A 163 -8.67 12.22 -9.27
CA MET A 163 -8.26 13.14 -10.33
C MET A 163 -8.86 14.53 -10.13
N ALA A 164 -10.14 14.60 -9.78
CA ALA A 164 -10.81 15.87 -9.46
C ALA A 164 -10.12 16.58 -8.29
N GLY A 165 -9.77 15.84 -7.23
CA GLY A 165 -9.01 16.38 -6.10
C GLY A 165 -7.64 16.96 -6.51
N LYS A 166 -6.88 16.25 -7.36
CA LYS A 166 -5.58 16.71 -7.84
C LYS A 166 -5.69 17.91 -8.80
N ALA A 167 -6.65 17.88 -9.73
CA ALA A 167 -6.93 19.00 -10.63
C ALA A 167 -7.32 20.25 -9.85
N LYS A 168 -8.16 20.12 -8.81
CA LYS A 168 -8.55 21.24 -7.95
C LYS A 168 -7.37 21.85 -7.21
N MET A 169 -6.47 21.01 -6.68
CA MET A 169 -5.25 21.48 -6.03
C MET A 169 -4.34 22.24 -7.01
N MET A 170 -4.16 21.71 -8.22
CA MET A 170 -3.38 22.35 -9.27
C MET A 170 -3.98 23.69 -9.72
N GLN A 171 -5.31 23.76 -9.87
CA GLN A 171 -6.02 25.01 -10.15
C GLN A 171 -5.68 26.08 -9.10
N VAL A 172 -5.78 25.75 -7.81
CA VAL A 172 -5.50 26.69 -6.71
C VAL A 172 -4.06 27.21 -6.75
N VAL A 173 -3.09 26.32 -7.04
CA VAL A 173 -1.67 26.70 -7.14
C VAL A 173 -1.42 27.63 -8.33
N ILE A 174 -1.96 27.29 -9.50
CA ILE A 174 -1.81 28.08 -10.73
C ILE A 174 -2.48 29.46 -10.59
N GLU A 175 -3.71 29.50 -10.06
CA GLU A 175 -4.43 30.75 -9.81
C GLU A 175 -3.66 31.66 -8.86
N SER A 176 -3.12 31.09 -7.77
CA SER A 176 -2.35 31.83 -6.78
C SER A 176 -1.03 32.37 -7.37
N ALA A 177 -0.35 31.57 -8.20
CA ALA A 177 0.84 32.00 -8.90
C ALA A 177 0.54 33.17 -9.86
N LEU A 178 -0.51 33.06 -10.67
CA LEU A 178 -0.91 34.12 -11.61
C LEU A 178 -1.33 35.41 -10.90
N LYS A 179 -2.10 35.31 -9.81
CA LYS A 179 -2.47 36.48 -9.00
C LYS A 179 -1.27 37.13 -8.33
N SER A 180 -0.26 36.35 -7.95
CA SER A 180 1.00 36.87 -7.42
C SER A 180 1.79 37.60 -8.51
N ASP A 181 1.84 37.05 -9.70
CA ASP A 181 2.50 37.65 -10.86
C ASP A 181 1.85 38.98 -11.25
N GLU A 182 0.52 39.04 -11.30
CA GLU A 182 -0.24 40.29 -11.57
C GLU A 182 0.01 41.36 -10.50
N LYS A 183 0.10 40.97 -9.22
CA LYS A 183 0.32 41.92 -8.12
C LYS A 183 1.74 42.49 -8.07
N ASN A 184 2.72 41.67 -8.48
CA ASN A 184 4.14 42.02 -8.39
C ASN A 184 4.73 42.46 -9.74
N ASP A 185 3.88 42.61 -10.77
CA ASP A 185 4.26 42.94 -12.15
C ASP A 185 5.35 42.00 -12.71
N GLN A 186 5.27 40.72 -12.32
CA GLN A 186 6.22 39.69 -12.72
C GLN A 186 5.72 38.98 -13.98
N ASN A 187 6.59 38.85 -14.98
CA ASN A 187 6.23 38.21 -16.23
C ASN A 187 6.78 36.77 -16.28
N SER A 188 6.16 35.88 -15.50
CA SER A 188 6.53 34.47 -15.49
C SER A 188 6.14 33.77 -16.80
N THR A 189 6.73 32.61 -17.05
CA THR A 189 6.34 31.74 -18.19
C THR A 189 4.86 31.38 -18.15
N LEU A 190 4.29 31.20 -16.96
CA LEU A 190 2.88 30.86 -16.76
C LEU A 190 1.97 32.06 -17.10
N HIS A 191 2.36 33.27 -16.70
CA HIS A 191 1.66 34.49 -17.08
C HIS A 191 1.71 34.72 -18.61
N ALA A 192 2.86 34.48 -19.24
CA ALA A 192 2.99 34.55 -20.70
C ALA A 192 2.09 33.52 -21.42
N GLN A 193 1.98 32.30 -20.90
CA GLN A 193 1.06 31.29 -21.42
C GLN A 193 -0.41 31.73 -21.31
N MET A 194 -0.82 32.31 -20.17
CA MET A 194 -2.16 32.87 -20.00
C MET A 194 -2.42 34.00 -21.00
N LYS A 195 -1.48 34.94 -21.18
CA LYS A 195 -1.62 36.04 -22.14
C LYS A 195 -1.70 35.55 -23.59
N ALA A 196 -0.93 34.53 -23.95
CA ALA A 196 -1.04 33.89 -25.26
C ALA A 196 -2.42 33.24 -25.45
N PHE A 197 -2.91 32.53 -24.43
CA PHE A 197 -4.24 31.91 -24.44
C PHE A 197 -5.34 32.96 -24.55
N GLN A 198 -5.20 34.07 -23.82
CA GLN A 198 -6.10 35.21 -23.87
C GLN A 198 -6.18 35.81 -25.27
N LYS A 199 -5.03 35.97 -25.94
CA LYS A 199 -4.96 36.58 -27.27
C LYS A 199 -5.52 35.68 -28.38
N ILE A 200 -5.36 34.37 -28.26
CA ILE A 200 -5.63 33.42 -29.35
C ILE A 200 -7.02 32.77 -29.21
N LEU A 201 -7.46 32.49 -27.98
CA LEU A 201 -8.63 31.65 -27.72
C LEU A 201 -9.76 32.39 -27.00
N ILE A 202 -9.49 32.99 -25.84
CA ILE A 202 -10.54 33.58 -24.98
C ILE A 202 -10.09 34.94 -24.44
N HIS A 203 -10.54 36.02 -25.08
CA HIS A 203 -10.04 37.39 -24.83
C HIS A 203 -10.23 37.90 -23.40
N ASP A 204 -11.28 37.45 -22.70
CA ASP A 204 -11.65 37.97 -21.38
C ASP A 204 -11.39 36.96 -20.26
N ILE A 205 -10.51 35.98 -20.47
CA ILE A 205 -10.24 34.93 -19.48
C ILE A 205 -9.56 35.48 -18.22
N THR A 206 -10.13 35.18 -17.06
CA THR A 206 -9.55 35.53 -15.76
C THR A 206 -8.47 34.52 -15.33
N PRO A 207 -7.58 34.87 -14.38
CA PRO A 207 -6.60 33.91 -13.83
C PRO A 207 -7.24 32.64 -13.27
N ALA A 208 -8.43 32.76 -12.66
CA ALA A 208 -9.15 31.63 -12.10
C ALA A 208 -9.71 30.68 -13.18
N GLU A 209 -10.28 31.25 -14.25
CA GLU A 209 -10.78 30.49 -15.40
C GLU A 209 -9.65 29.84 -16.20
N PHE A 210 -8.53 30.56 -16.40
CA PHE A 210 -7.36 29.98 -17.02
C PHE A 210 -6.79 28.81 -16.19
N ALA A 211 -6.66 28.98 -14.87
CA ALA A 211 -6.18 27.94 -13.98
C ALA A 211 -7.07 26.68 -14.01
N ASP A 212 -8.39 26.87 -14.08
CA ASP A 212 -9.35 25.75 -14.17
C ASP A 212 -9.17 24.96 -15.47
N ILE A 213 -9.23 25.65 -16.61
CA ILE A 213 -9.09 25.03 -17.94
C ILE A 213 -7.72 24.35 -18.07
N TYR A 214 -6.66 25.00 -17.60
CA TYR A 214 -5.31 24.46 -17.68
C TYR A 214 -5.15 23.20 -16.81
N ALA A 215 -5.66 23.23 -15.59
CA ALA A 215 -5.60 22.09 -14.68
C ALA A 215 -6.42 20.89 -15.19
N GLN A 216 -7.62 21.15 -15.72
CA GLN A 216 -8.45 20.13 -16.34
C GLN A 216 -7.77 19.54 -17.58
N THR A 217 -7.20 20.37 -18.44
CA THR A 217 -6.50 19.93 -19.66
C THR A 217 -5.33 19.00 -19.33
N LEU A 218 -4.54 19.32 -18.29
CA LEU A 218 -3.46 18.46 -17.83
C LEU A 218 -3.98 17.14 -17.25
N ALA A 219 -5.06 17.18 -16.45
CA ALA A 219 -5.66 15.98 -15.88
C ALA A 219 -6.20 15.04 -16.97
N TYR A 220 -6.95 15.56 -17.94
CA TYR A 220 -7.43 14.80 -19.08
C TYR A 220 -6.29 14.32 -19.98
N GLY A 221 -5.27 15.14 -20.23
CA GLY A 221 -4.11 14.78 -21.04
C GLY A 221 -3.32 13.62 -20.45
N MET A 222 -3.05 13.65 -19.13
CA MET A 222 -2.37 12.55 -18.43
C MET A 222 -3.21 11.27 -18.40
N PHE A 223 -4.52 11.39 -18.24
CA PHE A 223 -5.43 10.25 -18.29
C PHE A 223 -5.50 9.62 -19.69
N ALA A 224 -5.65 10.43 -20.74
CA ALA A 224 -5.62 9.97 -22.11
C ALA A 224 -4.27 9.34 -22.47
N ALA A 225 -3.16 9.93 -22.02
CA ALA A 225 -1.83 9.36 -22.19
C ALA A 225 -1.73 7.97 -21.55
N ARG A 226 -2.20 7.80 -20.30
CA ARG A 226 -2.22 6.48 -19.65
C ARG A 226 -3.15 5.49 -20.33
N LEU A 227 -4.29 5.94 -20.85
CA LEU A 227 -5.26 5.10 -21.58
C LEU A 227 -4.67 4.55 -22.88
N HIS A 228 -3.84 5.34 -23.55
CA HIS A 228 -3.17 4.96 -24.81
C HIS A 228 -1.76 4.42 -24.62
N ASP A 229 -1.28 4.30 -23.38
CA ASP A 229 0.01 3.71 -23.07
C ASP A 229 -0.11 2.17 -23.09
N PRO A 230 0.55 1.49 -24.05
CA PRO A 230 0.52 0.03 -24.16
C PRO A 230 1.37 -0.69 -23.09
N SER A 231 2.04 0.05 -22.20
CA SER A 231 2.90 -0.48 -21.13
C SER A 231 2.25 -0.60 -19.74
#